data_AF-A0A159Z7L4-F1
#
_entry.id   AF-A0A159Z7L4-F1
#
_cell.length_a   1.000
_cell.length_b   1.000
_cell.length_c   1.000
_cell.angle_alpha   90.00
_cell.angle_beta   90.00
_cell.angle_gamma   90.00
#
_symmetry.space_group_name_H-M   'P 1'
#
loop_
_entity.id
_entity.type
_entity.pdbx_description
1 polymer ?
#
loop_
_entity_poly.entity_id
_entity_poly.type
_entity_poly.pdbx_seq_one_letter_code
_entity_poly.pdbx_strand_id
1 'polypeptide(L)'
;MTRKSKALAIALLLTAGAAEAQTCTDTSFEGVAYTVCDVPAGADLRLWLTAPDGRPVGSFERLRDLTAAEGREVVFAMNAGMYHANRSPVGLYIEDGETLSEAVTGGGGGNFGLLPNGIFCILPGSFAVLETKAFLAAPPACTHATQSGPMLVIGGDLHPRFLVDSDSTYIRNGVGVSADGQTARFALSQGPVTFHAFGRFFRDVLETPEALYLDGSISRIYAPELGRDQGGRPMGPIVGLLASTD
;
A
#
# COMPACT_ATOMS: atom_id res chain seq x y z
N MET A 1 -75.81 -9.43 13.26
CA MET A 1 -74.71 -8.58 12.78
C MET A 1 -73.48 -8.86 13.62
N THR A 2 -72.51 -9.65 13.14
CA THR A 2 -71.25 -9.90 13.84
C THR A 2 -70.14 -10.11 12.80
N ARG A 3 -69.38 -9.05 12.53
CA ARG A 3 -68.21 -9.06 11.63
C ARG A 3 -67.02 -9.67 12.37
N LYS A 4 -66.46 -10.77 11.85
CA LYS A 4 -65.15 -11.29 12.25
C LYS A 4 -64.07 -10.60 11.40
N SER A 5 -63.27 -9.73 12.00
CA SER A 5 -62.09 -9.14 11.36
C SER A 5 -60.93 -10.14 11.40
N LYS A 6 -60.43 -10.54 10.24
CA LYS A 6 -59.16 -11.27 10.11
C LYS A 6 -58.03 -10.25 10.08
N ALA A 7 -57.17 -10.25 11.09
CA ALA A 7 -55.92 -9.49 11.06
C ALA A 7 -54.87 -10.30 10.28
N LEU A 8 -54.37 -9.73 9.18
CA LEU A 8 -53.28 -10.29 8.39
C LEU A 8 -51.98 -9.63 8.87
N ALA A 9 -51.13 -10.39 9.56
CA ALA A 9 -49.79 -9.94 9.95
C ALA A 9 -48.84 -10.15 8.76
N ILE A 10 -48.35 -9.05 8.19
CA ILE A 10 -47.29 -9.05 7.18
C ILE A 10 -45.96 -8.98 7.94
N ALA A 11 -45.20 -10.08 7.91
CA ALA A 11 -43.84 -10.09 8.42
C ALA A 11 -42.90 -9.49 7.36
N LEU A 12 -42.32 -8.32 7.66
CA LEU A 12 -41.31 -7.68 6.84
C LEU A 12 -39.95 -8.35 7.13
N LEU A 13 -39.50 -9.21 6.22
CA LEU A 13 -38.15 -9.77 6.25
C LEU A 13 -37.16 -8.69 5.80
N LEU A 14 -36.49 -8.06 6.76
CA LEU A 14 -35.34 -7.19 6.51
C LEU A 14 -34.13 -8.06 6.19
N THR A 15 -33.87 -8.29 4.91
CA THR A 15 -32.59 -8.83 4.46
C THR A 15 -31.55 -7.71 4.52
N ALA A 16 -30.80 -7.64 5.63
CA ALA A 16 -29.58 -6.86 5.70
C ALA A 16 -28.54 -7.55 4.80
N GLY A 17 -28.36 -7.05 3.57
CA GLY A 17 -27.22 -7.43 2.75
C GLY A 17 -25.95 -6.94 3.45
N ALA A 18 -24.98 -7.83 3.66
CA ALA A 18 -23.63 -7.40 3.99
C ALA A 18 -23.12 -6.55 2.82
N ALA A 19 -22.95 -5.25 3.04
CA ALA A 19 -22.20 -4.44 2.10
C ALA A 19 -20.75 -4.93 2.17
N GLU A 20 -20.26 -5.54 1.10
CA GLU A 20 -18.82 -5.80 1.00
C GLU A 20 -18.10 -4.46 1.08
N ALA A 21 -17.19 -4.34 2.04
CA ALA A 21 -16.40 -3.14 2.19
C ALA A 21 -15.51 -3.00 0.95
N GLN A 22 -15.60 -1.85 0.27
CA GLN A 22 -14.73 -1.55 -0.86
C GLN A 22 -13.28 -1.57 -0.42
N THR A 23 -12.42 -2.22 -1.20
CA THR A 23 -10.98 -2.31 -0.92
C THR A 23 -10.34 -0.94 -1.04
N CYS A 24 -10.75 -0.17 -2.05
CA CYS A 24 -10.23 1.15 -2.33
C CYS A 24 -11.34 2.20 -2.33
N THR A 25 -11.07 3.38 -1.79
CA THR A 25 -11.98 4.53 -1.77
C THR A 25 -11.26 5.81 -2.15
N ASP A 26 -12.02 6.83 -2.57
CA ASP A 26 -11.50 8.17 -2.77
C ASP A 26 -11.83 9.07 -1.59
N THR A 27 -10.87 9.89 -1.19
CA THR A 27 -11.00 10.90 -0.14
C THR A 27 -10.30 12.19 -0.56
N SER A 28 -10.46 13.25 0.24
CA SER A 28 -9.79 14.53 -0.01
C SER A 28 -9.22 15.12 1.27
N PHE A 29 -8.08 15.77 1.16
CA PHE A 29 -7.42 16.46 2.25
C PHE A 29 -6.70 17.70 1.71
N GLU A 30 -6.89 18.83 2.37
CA GLU A 30 -6.27 20.12 1.98
C GLU A 30 -6.45 20.49 0.50
N GLY A 31 -7.60 20.14 -0.08
CA GLY A 31 -7.93 20.45 -1.48
C GLY A 31 -7.32 19.48 -2.51
N VAL A 32 -6.66 18.40 -2.09
CA VAL A 32 -6.13 17.36 -2.96
C VAL A 32 -6.93 16.06 -2.77
N ALA A 33 -7.26 15.39 -3.87
CA ALA A 33 -7.89 14.08 -3.83
C ALA A 33 -6.84 12.96 -3.66
N TYR A 34 -7.22 11.91 -2.95
CA TYR A 34 -6.41 10.73 -2.67
C TYR A 34 -7.22 9.48 -2.95
N THR A 35 -6.57 8.47 -3.48
CA THR A 35 -7.10 7.11 -3.48
C THR A 35 -6.44 6.36 -2.34
N VAL A 36 -7.24 5.74 -1.47
CA VAL A 36 -6.81 4.98 -0.30
C VAL A 36 -7.30 3.54 -0.46
N CYS A 37 -6.42 2.57 -0.26
CA CYS A 37 -6.76 1.16 -0.27
C CYS A 37 -6.36 0.54 1.07
N ASP A 38 -7.35 0.02 1.79
CA ASP A 38 -7.16 -0.58 3.11
C ASP A 38 -7.09 -2.10 2.98
N VAL A 39 -6.02 -2.68 3.52
CA VAL A 39 -5.76 -4.11 3.46
C VAL A 39 -5.76 -4.69 4.87
N PRO A 40 -6.73 -5.54 5.23
CA PRO A 40 -6.77 -6.16 6.54
C PRO A 40 -5.72 -7.26 6.69
N ALA A 41 -5.26 -7.49 7.91
CA ALA A 41 -4.36 -8.59 8.23
C ALA A 41 -4.99 -9.94 7.87
N GLY A 42 -4.16 -10.86 7.37
CA GLY A 42 -4.61 -12.16 6.87
C GLY A 42 -5.12 -12.14 5.42
N ALA A 43 -5.31 -10.96 4.82
CA ALA A 43 -5.53 -10.86 3.38
C ALA A 43 -4.26 -11.23 2.60
N ASP A 44 -4.42 -11.64 1.34
CA ASP A 44 -3.32 -12.12 0.51
C ASP A 44 -2.59 -10.96 -0.20
N LEU A 45 -1.86 -10.19 0.60
CA LEU A 45 -1.00 -9.11 0.15
C LEU A 45 0.41 -9.64 -0.08
N ARG A 46 0.96 -9.43 -1.28
CA ARG A 46 2.33 -9.86 -1.62
C ARG A 46 3.12 -8.79 -2.34
N LEU A 47 4.41 -9.06 -2.52
CA LEU A 47 5.32 -8.30 -3.37
C LEU A 47 5.76 -9.16 -4.55
N TRP A 48 5.93 -8.53 -5.71
CA TRP A 48 6.47 -9.17 -6.90
C TRP A 48 7.58 -8.33 -7.51
N LEU A 49 8.69 -8.98 -7.84
CA LEU A 49 9.82 -8.38 -8.55
C LEU A 49 10.06 -9.01 -9.91
N THR A 50 10.32 -10.33 -9.92
CA THR A 50 10.75 -11.08 -11.12
C THR A 50 9.75 -12.20 -11.40
N ALA A 51 9.32 -12.32 -12.66
CA ALA A 51 8.45 -13.39 -13.10
C ALA A 51 9.24 -14.72 -13.26
N PRO A 52 8.56 -15.88 -13.35
CA PRO A 52 9.22 -17.18 -13.53
C PRO A 52 10.11 -17.30 -14.78
N ASP A 53 9.92 -16.43 -15.78
CA ASP A 53 10.77 -16.36 -16.98
C ASP A 53 12.06 -15.52 -16.79
N GLY A 54 12.36 -15.10 -15.57
CA GLY A 54 13.55 -14.33 -15.20
C GLY A 54 13.48 -12.85 -15.57
N ARG A 55 12.36 -12.36 -16.13
CA ARG A 55 12.17 -10.93 -16.46
C ARG A 55 11.37 -10.22 -15.36
N PRO A 56 11.56 -8.91 -15.17
CA PRO A 56 10.75 -8.15 -14.22
C PRO A 56 9.24 -8.31 -14.49
N VAL A 57 8.42 -8.36 -13.43
CA VAL A 57 6.96 -8.29 -13.56
C VAL A 57 6.57 -6.94 -14.17
N GLY A 58 7.02 -5.83 -13.59
CA GLY A 58 7.11 -4.53 -14.24
C GLY A 58 5.81 -3.83 -14.69
N SER A 59 4.67 -4.51 -14.79
CA SER A 59 3.37 -3.91 -15.10
C SER A 59 2.23 -4.63 -14.37
N PHE A 60 1.12 -3.91 -14.15
CA PHE A 60 -0.09 -4.49 -13.55
C PHE A 60 -0.74 -5.52 -14.47
N GLU A 61 -0.71 -5.31 -15.78
CA GLU A 61 -1.16 -6.29 -16.79
C GLU A 61 -0.44 -7.63 -16.61
N ARG A 62 0.90 -7.61 -16.58
CA ARG A 62 1.69 -8.82 -16.43
C ARG A 62 1.49 -9.47 -15.06
N LEU A 63 1.34 -8.68 -14.00
CA LEU A 63 0.99 -9.21 -12.69
C LEU A 63 -0.35 -9.95 -12.73
N ARG A 64 -1.38 -9.36 -13.35
CA ARG A 64 -2.70 -9.98 -13.49
C ARG A 64 -2.65 -11.28 -14.30
N ASP A 65 -1.89 -11.33 -15.38
CA ASP A 65 -1.73 -12.55 -16.17
C ASP A 65 -1.09 -13.68 -15.35
N LEU A 66 -0.07 -13.34 -14.55
CA LEU A 66 0.62 -14.29 -13.67
C LEU A 66 -0.33 -14.83 -12.59
N THR A 67 -1.09 -13.96 -11.92
CA THR A 67 -1.98 -14.38 -10.83
C THR A 67 -3.23 -15.08 -11.34
N ALA A 68 -3.73 -14.72 -12.52
CA ALA A 68 -4.86 -15.41 -13.15
C ALA A 68 -4.51 -16.87 -13.45
N ALA A 69 -3.26 -17.17 -13.83
CA ALA A 69 -2.79 -18.55 -13.99
C ALA A 69 -2.79 -19.36 -12.67
N GLU A 70 -2.80 -18.69 -11.52
CA GLU A 70 -2.93 -19.28 -10.19
C GLU A 70 -4.40 -19.33 -9.69
N GLY A 71 -5.38 -18.92 -10.52
CA GLY A 71 -6.78 -18.81 -10.11
C GLY A 71 -7.05 -17.66 -9.14
N ARG A 72 -6.27 -16.57 -9.27
CA ARG A 72 -6.33 -15.40 -8.39
C ARG A 72 -6.51 -14.12 -9.19
N GLU A 73 -7.31 -13.22 -8.65
CA GLU A 73 -7.52 -11.88 -9.21
C GLU A 73 -6.75 -10.84 -8.39
N VAL A 74 -6.10 -9.90 -9.08
CA VAL A 74 -5.56 -8.70 -8.44
C VAL A 74 -6.73 -7.73 -8.20
N VAL A 75 -6.97 -7.34 -6.96
CA VAL A 75 -8.03 -6.35 -6.61
C VAL A 75 -7.46 -4.99 -6.25
N PHE A 76 -6.16 -4.94 -5.95
CA PHE A 76 -5.40 -3.71 -5.76
C PHE A 76 -3.93 -3.97 -6.11
N ALA A 77 -3.26 -3.04 -6.78
CA ALA A 77 -1.81 -3.04 -6.89
C ALA A 77 -1.23 -1.64 -7.00
N MET A 78 0.01 -1.47 -6.56
CA MET A 78 0.79 -0.25 -6.76
C MET A 78 2.28 -0.55 -6.86
N ASN A 79 3.07 0.36 -7.45
CA ASN A 79 4.52 0.23 -7.33
C ASN A 79 4.95 0.34 -5.86
N ALA A 80 5.88 -0.51 -5.47
CA ALA A 80 6.37 -0.60 -4.10
C ALA A 80 7.66 0.23 -3.93
N GLY A 81 8.68 -0.31 -3.25
CA GLY A 81 9.91 0.43 -2.95
C GLY A 81 10.70 0.91 -4.17
N MET A 82 11.61 1.84 -3.91
CA MET A 82 12.48 2.42 -4.94
C MET A 82 13.35 1.36 -5.64
N TYR A 83 13.60 1.56 -6.93
CA TYR A 83 14.36 0.63 -7.77
C TYR A 83 15.36 1.35 -8.71
N HIS A 84 16.37 0.62 -9.15
CA HIS A 84 17.36 1.07 -10.13
C HIS A 84 16.83 0.98 -11.57
N ALA A 85 17.54 1.56 -12.55
CA ALA A 85 17.09 1.57 -13.95
C ALA A 85 16.86 0.15 -14.55
N ASN A 86 17.59 -0.85 -14.04
CA ASN A 86 17.42 -2.28 -14.37
C ASN A 86 16.25 -2.95 -13.63
N ARG A 87 15.46 -2.20 -12.85
CA ARG A 87 14.31 -2.63 -12.05
C ARG A 87 14.63 -3.43 -10.78
N SER A 88 15.91 -3.59 -10.44
CA SER A 88 16.26 -4.18 -9.14
C SER A 88 15.95 -3.22 -7.99
N PRO A 89 15.54 -3.71 -6.81
CA PRO A 89 15.33 -2.88 -5.62
C PRO A 89 16.58 -2.06 -5.26
N VAL A 90 16.40 -0.86 -4.73
CA VAL A 90 17.51 -0.03 -4.20
C VAL A 90 18.00 -0.54 -2.84
N GLY A 91 17.08 -1.07 -2.03
CA GLY A 91 17.36 -1.53 -0.67
C GLY A 91 16.80 -2.92 -0.41
N LEU A 92 16.50 -3.21 0.85
CA LEU A 92 15.99 -4.52 1.28
C LEU A 92 14.79 -4.94 0.42
N TYR A 93 14.81 -6.18 -0.04
CA TYR A 93 13.67 -6.81 -0.67
C TYR A 93 13.56 -8.25 -0.22
N ILE A 94 12.39 -8.61 0.31
CA ILE A 94 12.03 -9.97 0.74
C ILE A 94 10.79 -10.39 -0.04
N GLU A 95 10.84 -11.58 -0.64
CA GLU A 95 9.74 -12.21 -1.37
C GLU A 95 9.67 -13.68 -0.95
N ASP A 96 8.49 -14.17 -0.60
CA ASP A 96 8.27 -15.53 -0.07
C ASP A 96 9.25 -15.95 1.06
N GLY A 97 9.61 -15.01 1.93
CA GLY A 97 10.53 -15.20 3.05
C GLY A 97 12.02 -15.23 2.66
N GLU A 98 12.35 -15.12 1.38
CA GLU A 98 13.73 -15.06 0.89
C GLU A 98 14.20 -13.61 0.74
N THR A 99 15.39 -13.28 1.27
CA THR A 99 16.00 -11.96 1.07
C THR A 99 16.72 -11.93 -0.28
N LEU A 100 16.18 -11.19 -1.24
CA LEU A 100 16.73 -11.06 -2.60
C LEU A 100 17.62 -9.81 -2.78
N SER A 101 17.56 -8.86 -1.84
CA SER A 101 18.39 -7.65 -1.82
C SER A 101 18.59 -7.20 -0.38
N GLU A 102 19.79 -6.73 -0.04
CA GLU A 102 20.15 -6.30 1.33
C GLU A 102 19.67 -4.88 1.67
N ALA A 103 19.50 -4.62 2.96
CA ALA A 103 19.13 -3.29 3.44
C ALA A 103 20.26 -2.27 3.28
N VAL A 104 19.91 -1.05 2.90
CA VAL A 104 20.86 0.07 2.78
C VAL A 104 20.62 1.07 3.91
N THR A 105 21.63 1.28 4.76
CA THR A 105 21.54 2.11 5.97
C THR A 105 22.12 3.52 5.83
N GLY A 106 23.04 3.72 4.87
CA GLY A 106 23.78 4.98 4.70
C GLY A 106 22.99 6.10 4.02
N GLY A 107 21.74 5.84 3.63
CA GLY A 107 21.03 6.65 2.65
C GLY A 107 21.65 6.49 1.26
N GLY A 108 20.88 6.87 0.23
CA GLY A 108 21.30 6.87 -1.17
C GLY A 108 21.16 8.26 -1.81
N GLY A 109 21.28 8.35 -3.13
CA GLY A 109 20.84 9.55 -3.86
C GLY A 109 19.32 9.70 -3.86
N GLY A 110 18.82 10.93 -3.99
CA GLY A 110 17.39 11.22 -4.07
C GLY A 110 16.62 11.00 -2.77
N ASN A 111 15.33 10.65 -2.86
CA ASN A 111 14.44 10.48 -1.70
C ASN A 111 14.91 9.40 -0.72
N PHE A 112 15.61 8.37 -1.22
CA PHE A 112 16.17 7.29 -0.40
C PHE A 112 17.24 7.79 0.58
N GLY A 113 17.89 8.93 0.29
CA GLY A 113 18.85 9.60 1.17
C GLY A 113 18.22 10.50 2.24
N LEU A 114 16.91 10.73 2.18
CA LEU A 114 16.20 11.52 3.18
C LEU A 114 15.91 10.65 4.41
N LEU A 115 16.94 10.44 5.22
CA LEU A 115 16.88 9.60 6.42
C LEU A 115 16.08 10.26 7.55
N PRO A 116 15.35 9.45 8.38
CA PRO A 116 15.25 7.99 8.29
C PRO A 116 14.40 7.47 7.13
N ASN A 117 14.88 6.37 6.54
CA ASN A 117 14.15 5.54 5.58
C ASN A 117 13.61 4.30 6.33
N GLY A 118 12.72 3.54 5.70
CA GLY A 118 12.03 2.47 6.39
C GLY A 118 11.76 1.25 5.52
N ILE A 119 11.26 0.21 6.17
CA ILE A 119 10.90 -1.06 5.57
C ILE A 119 9.43 -1.30 5.86
N PHE A 120 8.64 -1.48 4.81
CA PHE A 120 7.31 -2.08 4.94
C PHE A 120 7.48 -3.59 4.96
N CYS A 121 6.95 -4.22 6.00
CA CYS A 121 7.05 -5.65 6.29
C CYS A 121 5.65 -6.25 6.40
N ILE A 122 5.41 -7.30 5.63
CA ILE A 122 4.23 -8.16 5.73
C ILE A 122 4.63 -9.36 6.58
N LEU A 123 3.97 -9.53 7.72
CA LEU A 123 4.17 -10.63 8.65
C LEU A 123 3.02 -11.65 8.54
N PRO A 124 3.18 -12.87 9.09
CA PRO A 124 2.06 -13.77 9.28
C PRO A 124 0.97 -13.11 10.15
N GLY A 125 -0.13 -12.67 9.52
CA GLY A 125 -1.30 -12.10 10.20
C GLY A 125 -1.12 -10.68 10.76
N SER A 126 -0.13 -9.91 10.30
CA SER A 126 0.00 -8.49 10.65
C SER A 126 0.92 -7.74 9.67
N PHE A 127 0.97 -6.42 9.81
CA PHE A 127 1.87 -5.55 9.06
C PHE A 127 2.73 -4.72 9.99
N ALA A 128 3.87 -4.24 9.49
CA ALA A 128 4.69 -3.25 10.16
C ALA A 128 5.35 -2.31 9.15
N VAL A 129 5.51 -1.05 9.55
CA VAL A 129 6.47 -0.13 8.96
C VAL A 129 7.53 0.13 10.03
N LEU A 130 8.79 -0.11 9.70
CA LEU A 130 9.91 -0.04 10.65
C LEU A 130 11.00 0.89 10.11
N GLU A 131 11.62 1.66 10.98
CA GLU A 131 12.86 2.36 10.64
C GLU A 131 13.95 1.34 10.32
N THR A 132 14.76 1.62 9.29
CA THR A 132 15.70 0.63 8.74
C THR A 132 16.69 0.08 9.78
N LYS A 133 17.28 0.93 10.63
CA LYS A 133 18.22 0.45 11.66
C LYS A 133 17.51 -0.31 12.76
N ALA A 134 16.30 0.09 13.13
CA ALA A 134 15.45 -0.66 14.06
C ALA A 134 15.13 -2.07 13.52
N PHE A 135 14.76 -2.17 12.24
CA PHE A 135 14.59 -3.45 11.56
C PHE A 135 15.84 -4.31 11.64
N LEU A 136 17.02 -3.76 11.32
CA LEU A 136 18.27 -4.53 11.33
C LEU A 136 18.71 -4.97 12.72
N ALA A 137 18.37 -4.20 13.76
CA ALA A 137 18.68 -4.55 15.14
C ALA A 137 17.84 -5.73 15.65
N ALA A 138 16.61 -5.88 15.16
CA ALA A 138 15.68 -6.94 15.55
C ALA A 138 14.77 -7.33 14.36
N PRO A 139 15.30 -8.06 13.35
CA PRO A 139 14.58 -8.31 12.12
C PRO A 139 13.38 -9.23 12.37
N PRO A 140 12.15 -8.78 12.09
CA PRO A 140 10.98 -9.65 12.14
C PRO A 140 11.00 -10.66 11.00
N ALA A 141 10.25 -11.76 11.16
CA ALA A 141 10.07 -12.77 10.13
C ALA A 141 9.05 -12.31 9.08
N CYS A 142 9.42 -11.32 8.27
CA CYS A 142 8.60 -10.87 7.15
C CYS A 142 8.47 -11.99 6.11
N THR A 143 7.25 -12.28 5.66
CA THR A 143 7.04 -13.07 4.44
C THR A 143 7.38 -12.25 3.19
N HIS A 144 7.12 -10.94 3.25
CA HIS A 144 7.44 -10.01 2.18
C HIS A 144 7.90 -8.69 2.80
N ALA A 145 8.88 -8.04 2.20
CA ALA A 145 9.31 -6.72 2.65
C ALA A 145 9.91 -5.89 1.54
N THR A 146 9.75 -4.58 1.61
CA THR A 146 10.39 -3.63 0.70
C THR A 146 10.92 -2.43 1.49
N GLN A 147 12.17 -2.08 1.25
CA GLN A 147 12.76 -0.85 1.76
C GLN A 147 12.47 0.31 0.81
N SER A 148 12.11 1.44 1.39
CA SER A 148 11.94 2.69 0.67
C SER A 148 12.24 3.88 1.57
N GLY A 149 12.10 5.10 1.08
CA GLY A 149 12.28 6.28 1.91
C GLY A 149 11.93 7.59 1.22
N PRO A 150 11.58 8.62 1.99
CA PRO A 150 11.65 8.71 3.47
C PRO A 150 10.54 7.95 4.22
N MET A 151 10.72 7.68 5.51
CA MET A 151 9.54 7.46 6.40
C MET A 151 8.73 8.75 6.45
N LEU A 152 7.41 8.65 6.37
CA LEU A 152 6.47 9.77 6.38
C LEU A 152 6.05 10.14 7.81
N VAL A 153 5.74 9.12 8.62
CA VAL A 153 5.34 9.23 10.02
C VAL A 153 6.15 8.21 10.83
N ILE A 154 6.63 8.62 12.00
CA ILE A 154 7.51 7.86 12.88
C ILE A 154 7.02 8.06 14.31
N GLY A 155 6.51 7.03 14.97
CA GLY A 155 5.94 7.13 16.31
C GLY A 155 4.81 8.16 16.42
N GLY A 156 4.08 8.41 15.34
CA GLY A 156 3.04 9.44 15.26
C GLY A 156 3.53 10.85 14.92
N ASP A 157 4.85 11.09 14.89
CA ASP A 157 5.43 12.37 14.47
C ASP A 157 5.75 12.38 12.98
N LEU A 158 5.68 13.55 12.34
CA LEU A 158 6.15 13.69 10.96
C LEU A 158 7.66 13.56 10.89
N HIS A 159 8.16 13.11 9.75
CA HIS A 159 9.58 13.08 9.48
C HIS A 159 10.25 14.45 9.75
N PRO A 160 11.33 14.51 10.55
CA PRO A 160 11.86 15.77 11.08
C PRO A 160 12.47 16.69 10.03
N ARG A 161 12.77 16.17 8.84
CA ARG A 161 13.35 16.92 7.72
C ARG A 161 12.31 17.43 6.71
N PHE A 162 11.02 17.20 6.94
CA PHE A 162 9.99 17.72 6.04
C PHE A 162 9.85 19.23 6.23
N LEU A 163 10.02 19.97 5.13
CA LEU A 163 9.81 21.41 5.10
C LEU A 163 8.33 21.68 4.84
N VAL A 164 7.71 22.52 5.68
CA VAL A 164 6.31 22.96 5.52
C VAL A 164 6.12 23.64 4.16
N ASP A 165 7.02 24.54 3.80
CA ASP A 165 6.97 25.36 2.59
C ASP A 165 7.86 24.79 1.46
N SER A 166 7.96 23.46 1.35
CA SER A 166 8.73 22.81 0.27
C SER A 166 8.14 23.13 -1.11
N ASP A 167 9.00 23.43 -2.07
CA ASP A 167 8.67 23.53 -3.50
C ASP A 167 8.63 22.17 -4.21
N SER A 168 9.04 21.09 -3.53
CA SER A 168 9.10 19.73 -4.05
C SER A 168 7.72 19.06 -4.03
N THR A 169 6.93 19.30 -5.08
CA THR A 169 5.60 18.70 -5.24
C THR A 169 5.61 17.60 -6.30
N TYR A 170 5.10 16.42 -5.94
CA TYR A 170 4.95 15.29 -6.86
C TYR A 170 3.65 14.54 -6.56
N ILE A 171 3.18 13.74 -7.51
CA ILE A 171 2.26 12.66 -7.19
C ILE A 171 3.04 11.65 -6.34
N ARG A 172 2.48 11.26 -5.19
CA ARG A 172 3.17 10.42 -4.21
C ARG A 172 2.31 9.23 -3.83
N ASN A 173 2.95 8.09 -3.64
CA ASN A 173 2.37 6.93 -3.01
C ASN A 173 3.10 6.54 -1.73
N GLY A 174 2.40 5.82 -0.87
CA GLY A 174 2.92 5.41 0.43
C GLY A 174 2.06 4.32 1.05
N VAL A 175 2.58 3.75 2.13
CA VAL A 175 1.88 2.80 2.98
C VAL A 175 2.06 3.20 4.44
N GLY A 176 0.96 3.21 5.18
CA GLY A 176 0.95 3.35 6.62
C GLY A 176 0.37 2.10 7.26
N VAL A 177 0.72 1.85 8.52
CA VAL A 177 0.19 0.72 9.28
C VAL A 177 -0.54 1.25 10.51
N SER A 178 -1.74 0.73 10.74
CA SER A 178 -2.54 0.99 11.95
C SER A 178 -1.79 0.58 13.23
N ALA A 179 -2.13 1.22 14.35
CA ALA A 179 -1.39 1.03 15.61
C ALA A 179 -1.37 -0.41 16.14
N ASP A 180 -2.37 -1.23 15.81
CA ASP A 180 -2.46 -2.65 16.18
C ASP A 180 -1.84 -3.60 15.13
N GLY A 181 -1.30 -3.05 14.03
CA GLY A 181 -0.72 -3.80 12.92
C GLY A 181 -1.74 -4.57 12.07
N GLN A 182 -3.05 -4.36 12.27
CA GLN A 182 -4.10 -5.17 11.64
C GLN A 182 -4.58 -4.62 10.30
N THR A 183 -4.16 -3.43 9.91
CA THR A 183 -4.50 -2.81 8.63
C THR A 183 -3.31 -2.07 8.05
N ALA A 184 -2.96 -2.40 6.81
CA ALA A 184 -2.07 -1.61 5.97
C ALA A 184 -2.91 -0.67 5.09
N ARG A 185 -2.64 0.64 5.18
CA ARG A 185 -3.34 1.70 4.45
C ARG A 185 -2.42 2.20 3.35
N PHE A 186 -2.73 1.86 2.12
CA PHE A 186 -2.00 2.35 0.95
C PHE A 186 -2.66 3.62 0.42
N ALA A 187 -1.87 4.60 0.01
CA ALA A 187 -2.41 5.83 -0.54
C ALA A 187 -1.67 6.28 -1.80
N LEU A 188 -2.40 6.90 -2.73
CA LEU A 188 -1.88 7.61 -3.89
C LEU A 188 -2.52 9.00 -3.96
N SER A 189 -1.72 10.06 -3.97
CA SER A 189 -2.23 11.41 -4.24
C SER A 189 -2.63 11.54 -5.72
N GLN A 190 -3.82 12.06 -5.99
CA GLN A 190 -4.29 12.30 -7.37
C GLN A 190 -3.79 13.63 -7.94
N GLY A 191 -3.01 14.38 -7.16
CA GLY A 191 -2.34 15.60 -7.57
C GLY A 191 -1.00 15.80 -6.85
N PRO A 192 -0.21 16.81 -7.24
CA PRO A 192 1.09 17.10 -6.64
C PRO A 192 0.98 17.54 -5.18
N VAL A 193 1.77 16.93 -4.31
CA VAL A 193 1.86 17.25 -2.88
C VAL A 193 3.30 17.28 -2.40
N THR A 194 3.58 18.07 -1.37
CA THR A 194 4.86 18.01 -0.65
C THR A 194 4.94 16.77 0.22
N PHE A 195 6.14 16.39 0.66
CA PHE A 195 6.28 15.35 1.68
C PHE A 195 5.59 15.72 2.99
N HIS A 196 5.63 17.01 3.38
CA HIS A 196 4.94 17.48 4.58
C HIS A 196 3.42 17.27 4.48
N ALA A 197 2.80 17.71 3.38
CA ALA A 197 1.37 17.51 3.16
C ALA A 197 0.98 16.02 3.11
N PHE A 198 1.79 15.20 2.44
CA PHE A 198 1.53 13.76 2.36
C PHE A 198 1.72 13.04 3.70
N GLY A 199 2.74 13.40 4.48
CA GLY A 199 2.93 12.87 5.82
C GLY A 199 1.78 13.26 6.76
N ARG A 200 1.27 14.49 6.68
CA ARG A 200 0.07 14.90 7.42
C ARG A 200 -1.15 14.12 7.01
N PHE A 201 -1.32 13.81 5.73
CA PHE A 201 -2.42 12.95 5.30
C PHE A 201 -2.36 11.57 6.00
N PHE A 202 -1.19 10.94 6.07
CA PHE A 202 -1.02 9.68 6.80
C PHE A 202 -1.26 9.81 8.30
N ARG A 203 -0.74 10.88 8.93
CA ARG A 203 -0.83 11.07 10.39
C ARG A 203 -2.23 11.50 10.83
N ASP A 204 -2.80 12.51 10.16
CA ASP A 204 -3.98 13.24 10.59
C ASP A 204 -5.28 12.68 10.01
N VAL A 205 -5.23 12.00 8.85
CA VAL A 205 -6.41 11.43 8.18
C VAL A 205 -6.39 9.92 8.23
N LEU A 206 -5.27 9.30 7.87
CA LEU A 206 -5.13 7.84 7.93
C LEU A 206 -4.68 7.36 9.30
N GLU A 207 -4.41 8.23 10.27
CA GLU A 207 -4.11 7.88 11.67
C GLU A 207 -3.07 6.74 11.83
N THR A 208 -2.09 6.67 10.92
CA THR A 208 -1.07 5.63 10.95
C THR A 208 0.16 6.15 11.70
N PRO A 209 0.53 5.57 12.86
CA PRO A 209 1.69 6.01 13.63
C PRO A 209 3.02 5.76 12.92
N GLU A 210 3.06 4.78 12.02
CA GLU A 210 4.21 4.46 11.19
C GLU A 210 3.77 4.48 9.73
N ALA A 211 4.44 5.29 8.91
CA ALA A 211 4.16 5.37 7.48
C ALA A 211 5.43 5.55 6.66
N LEU A 212 5.42 5.00 5.45
CA LEU A 212 6.55 4.91 4.56
C LEU A 212 6.16 5.42 3.18
N TYR A 213 6.98 6.32 2.64
CA TYR A 213 6.88 6.70 1.23
C TYR A 213 7.47 5.59 0.37
N LEU A 214 6.76 5.23 -0.70
CA LEU A 214 7.20 4.22 -1.66
C LEU A 214 8.01 4.88 -2.79
N ASP A 215 7.62 4.74 -4.06
CA ASP A 215 8.33 5.37 -5.19
C ASP A 215 7.43 6.36 -5.98
N GLY A 216 7.83 7.63 -5.96
CA GLY A 216 7.16 8.73 -6.66
C GLY A 216 7.76 9.14 -8.00
N SER A 217 8.77 8.45 -8.53
CA SER A 217 9.21 8.68 -9.90
C SER A 217 8.18 8.21 -10.94
N ILE A 218 7.31 7.28 -10.54
CA ILE A 218 6.27 6.70 -11.38
C ILE A 218 4.88 6.69 -10.71
N SER A 219 4.79 6.49 -9.37
CA SER A 219 3.54 6.44 -8.55
C SER A 219 2.26 6.10 -9.33
N ARG A 220 1.96 4.80 -9.42
CA ARG A 220 0.79 4.27 -10.15
C ARG A 220 -0.03 3.34 -9.27
N ILE A 221 -1.31 3.24 -9.60
CA ILE A 221 -2.26 2.35 -8.96
C ILE A 221 -3.10 1.56 -9.98
N TYR A 222 -3.38 0.32 -9.62
CA TYR A 222 -4.45 -0.50 -10.16
C TYR A 222 -5.49 -0.68 -9.06
N ALA A 223 -6.71 -0.20 -9.30
CA ALA A 223 -7.85 -0.28 -8.39
C ALA A 223 -9.14 -0.38 -9.24
N PRO A 224 -9.50 -1.59 -9.72
CA PRO A 224 -10.57 -1.81 -10.69
C PRO A 224 -11.94 -1.40 -10.16
N GLU A 225 -12.20 -1.55 -8.85
CA GLU A 225 -13.43 -1.09 -8.20
C GLU A 225 -13.69 0.41 -8.41
N LEU A 226 -12.63 1.20 -8.57
CA LEU A 226 -12.69 2.63 -8.85
C LEU A 226 -12.41 2.96 -10.32
N GLY A 227 -12.36 1.97 -11.20
CA GLY A 227 -12.07 2.15 -12.63
C GLY A 227 -10.65 2.61 -12.93
N ARG A 228 -9.68 2.35 -12.04
CA ARG A 228 -8.28 2.76 -12.21
C ARG A 228 -7.40 1.62 -12.68
N ASP A 229 -6.76 1.81 -13.84
CA ASP A 229 -5.70 0.94 -14.36
C ASP A 229 -4.60 1.82 -14.96
N GLN A 230 -3.66 2.25 -14.12
CA GLN A 230 -2.59 3.16 -14.55
C GLN A 230 -1.41 2.39 -15.10
N GLY A 231 -1.33 2.30 -16.44
CA GLY A 231 -0.21 1.72 -17.16
C GLY A 231 1.01 2.63 -17.30
N GLY A 232 2.06 2.14 -17.97
CA GLY A 232 3.19 2.94 -18.44
C GLY A 232 4.51 2.17 -18.46
N ARG A 233 5.64 2.87 -18.32
CA ARG A 233 6.99 2.25 -18.34
C ARG A 233 7.12 1.13 -17.29
N PRO A 234 7.89 0.06 -17.57
CA PRO A 234 8.13 -1.00 -16.61
C PRO A 234 8.62 -0.48 -15.26
N MET A 235 8.10 -1.04 -14.17
CA MET A 235 8.42 -0.69 -12.79
C MET A 235 9.33 -1.74 -12.16
N GLY A 236 9.87 -1.45 -10.98
CA GLY A 236 10.56 -2.45 -10.14
C GLY A 236 9.54 -3.25 -9.31
N PRO A 237 9.76 -3.38 -7.99
CA PRO A 237 8.82 -4.01 -7.08
C PRO A 237 7.38 -3.52 -7.23
N ILE A 238 6.42 -4.44 -7.22
CA ILE A 238 4.99 -4.17 -7.19
C ILE A 238 4.40 -4.83 -5.94
N VAL A 239 3.61 -4.09 -5.18
CA VAL A 239 2.77 -4.64 -4.12
C VAL A 239 1.36 -4.83 -4.65
N GLY A 240 0.71 -5.94 -4.29
CA GLY A 240 -0.63 -6.24 -4.77
C GLY A 240 -1.41 -7.12 -3.81
N LEU A 241 -2.71 -6.87 -3.74
CA LEU A 241 -3.70 -7.65 -3.00
C LEU A 241 -4.43 -8.58 -3.95
N LEU A 242 -4.49 -9.86 -3.59
CA LEU A 242 -5.17 -10.88 -4.36
C LEU A 242 -6.47 -11.35 -3.70
N ALA A 243 -7.50 -11.55 -4.51
CA ALA A 243 -8.71 -12.28 -4.15
C ALA A 243 -8.76 -13.64 -4.86
N SER A 244 -9.58 -14.56 -4.36
CA SER A 244 -9.90 -15.78 -5.10
C SER A 244 -10.81 -15.44 -6.27
N THR A 245 -10.61 -16.07 -7.42
CA THR A 245 -11.63 -16.06 -8.49
C THR A 245 -12.67 -17.12 -8.14
N ASP A 246 -13.85 -16.70 -7.71
CA ASP A 246 -14.99 -17.61 -7.49
C ASP A 246 -15.44 -18.33 -8.79
#